data_AF-A0A5B0KCJ8-F1
#
_entry.id   AF-A0A5B0KCJ8-F1
#
_cell.length_a   1.000
_cell.length_b   1.000
_cell.length_c   1.000
_cell.angle_alpha   90.00
_cell.angle_beta   90.00
_cell.angle_gamma   90.00
#
_symmetry.space_group_name_H-M   'P 1'
#
loop_
_entity.id
_entity.type
_entity.pdbx_description
1 polymer ?
#
loop_
_entity_poly.entity_id
_entity_poly.type
_entity_poly.pdbx_seq_one_letter_code
_entity_poly.pdbx_strand_id
1 'polypeptide(L)'
;MDLLGESSASADYILKNPPKAQVVVNGVIVWKDVNNNEINVQALFGHIGRVRNNLFHGGKFNGTWFDPARSALLLRHSLIVLECLRDKGLIRIEK
;
A
#
# COMPACT_ATOMS: atom_id res chain seq x y z
N MET A 1 7.84 -12.41 -8.25
CA MET A 1 8.22 -11.95 -6.89
C MET A 1 9.66 -12.32 -6.55
N ASP A 2 10.27 -13.24 -7.28
CA ASP A 2 11.60 -13.83 -7.03
C ASP A 2 12.72 -12.79 -6.85
N LEU A 3 12.63 -11.64 -7.51
CA LEU A 3 13.57 -10.52 -7.36
C LEU A 3 13.65 -9.97 -5.93
N LEU A 4 12.63 -10.18 -5.10
CA LEU A 4 12.57 -9.71 -3.72
C LEU A 4 13.26 -10.65 -2.72
N GLY A 5 13.58 -11.89 -3.10
CA GLY A 5 14.18 -12.87 -2.19
C GLY A 5 13.40 -12.99 -0.88
N GLU A 6 14.07 -12.83 0.26
CA GLU A 6 13.45 -12.86 1.60
C GLU A 6 12.36 -11.79 1.80
N SER A 7 12.42 -10.67 1.05
CA SER A 7 11.41 -9.61 1.12
C SER A 7 10.11 -9.94 0.37
N SER A 8 10.05 -11.08 -0.33
CA SER A 8 8.84 -11.55 -1.03
C SER A 8 7.63 -11.68 -0.11
N ALA A 9 7.83 -12.08 1.15
CA ALA A 9 6.77 -12.16 2.16
C ALA A 9 6.06 -10.82 2.40
N SER A 10 6.77 -9.69 2.24
CA SER A 10 6.17 -8.36 2.37
C SER A 10 5.26 -8.02 1.18
N ALA A 11 5.66 -8.43 -0.02
CA ALA A 11 4.85 -8.23 -1.20
C ALA A 11 3.59 -9.11 -1.17
N ASP A 12 3.74 -10.36 -0.71
CA ASP A 12 2.63 -11.27 -0.45
C ASP A 12 1.66 -10.72 0.60
N TYR A 13 2.17 -10.12 1.68
CA TYR A 13 1.32 -9.50 2.68
C TYR A 13 0.45 -8.40 2.08
N ILE A 14 1.04 -7.49 1.30
CA ILE A 14 0.32 -6.38 0.64
C ILE A 14 -0.73 -6.92 -0.33
N LEU A 15 -0.35 -7.90 -1.15
CA LEU A 15 -1.26 -8.52 -2.11
C LEU A 15 -2.35 -9.34 -1.42
N LYS A 16 -2.13 -9.95 -0.26
CA LYS A 16 -3.20 -10.65 0.47
C LYS A 16 -4.08 -9.72 1.29
N ASN A 17 -3.59 -8.53 1.63
CA ASN A 17 -4.25 -7.56 2.51
C ASN A 17 -4.29 -6.16 1.88
N PRO A 18 -4.87 -5.99 0.68
CA PRO A 18 -4.72 -4.76 -0.10
C PRO A 18 -5.29 -3.55 0.66
N PRO A 19 -4.71 -2.34 0.55
CA PRO A 19 -5.22 -1.15 1.20
C PRO A 19 -6.63 -0.80 0.71
N LYS A 20 -7.51 -0.37 1.62
CA LYS A 20 -8.81 0.19 1.22
C LYS A 20 -8.61 1.48 0.43
N ALA A 21 -9.51 1.72 -0.52
CA ALA A 21 -9.58 2.99 -1.23
C ALA A 21 -10.48 3.96 -0.45
N GLN A 22 -9.97 5.18 -0.25
CA GLN A 22 -10.80 6.30 0.16
C GLN A 22 -11.53 6.85 -1.07
N VAL A 23 -12.86 6.91 -1.02
CA VAL A 23 -13.72 7.43 -2.10
C VAL A 23 -14.76 8.39 -1.53
N VAL A 24 -15.23 9.32 -2.36
CA VAL A 24 -16.37 10.19 -2.01
C VAL A 24 -17.64 9.56 -2.58
N VAL A 25 -18.61 9.29 -1.70
CA VAL A 25 -19.94 8.78 -2.06
C VAL A 25 -20.97 9.73 -1.45
N ASN A 26 -21.79 10.37 -2.29
CA ASN A 26 -22.82 11.34 -1.86
C ASN A 26 -22.27 12.45 -0.96
N GLY A 27 -21.06 12.96 -1.27
CA GLY A 27 -20.39 14.01 -0.49
C GLY A 27 -19.72 13.52 0.80
N VAL A 28 -19.81 12.22 1.13
CA VAL A 28 -19.22 11.62 2.33
C VAL A 28 -18.01 10.78 1.97
N ILE A 29 -16.98 10.84 2.79
CA ILE A 29 -15.79 9.99 2.66
C ILE A 29 -16.11 8.57 3.15
N VAL A 30 -15.93 7.58 2.27
CA VAL A 30 -16.16 6.16 2.55
C VAL A 30 -14.93 5.34 2.18
N TRP A 31 -14.66 4.30 2.97
CA TRP A 31 -13.62 3.32 2.70
C TRP A 31 -14.19 2.10 1.98
N LYS A 32 -13.67 1.80 0.79
CA LYS A 32 -14.07 0.62 0.02
C LYS A 32 -12.92 -0.36 -0.12
N ASP A 33 -13.26 -1.64 -0.13
CA ASP A 33 -12.33 -2.68 -0.55
C ASP A 33 -11.97 -2.49 -2.02
N VAL A 34 -10.73 -2.83 -2.36
CA VAL A 34 -10.22 -2.75 -3.73
C VAL A 34 -10.24 -4.14 -4.34
N ASN A 35 -10.53 -4.21 -5.64
CA ASN A 35 -10.38 -5.45 -6.38
C ASN A 35 -8.90 -5.87 -6.34
N ASN A 36 -8.69 -7.14 -6.04
CA ASN A 36 -7.39 -7.75 -5.88
C ASN A 36 -7.36 -9.17 -6.45
N ASN A 37 -8.12 -9.39 -7.53
CA ASN A 37 -8.14 -10.67 -8.23
C ASN A 37 -6.83 -10.91 -9.00
N GLU A 38 -6.07 -9.85 -9.26
CA GLU A 38 -4.78 -9.92 -9.93
C GLU A 38 -3.63 -9.87 -8.93
N ILE A 39 -2.79 -10.90 -8.94
CA ILE A 39 -1.58 -11.01 -8.13
C ILE A 39 -0.39 -10.79 -9.07
N ASN A 40 -0.08 -9.52 -9.35
CA ASN A 40 1.01 -9.12 -10.23
C ASN A 40 1.74 -7.86 -9.72
N VAL A 41 2.82 -7.49 -10.42
CA VAL A 41 3.66 -6.35 -10.01
C VAL A 41 2.92 -5.01 -10.13
N GLN A 42 2.04 -4.86 -11.11
CA GLN A 42 1.21 -3.67 -11.28
C GLN A 42 0.25 -3.50 -10.09
N ALA A 43 -0.40 -4.58 -9.65
CA ALA A 43 -1.26 -4.58 -8.48
C ALA A 43 -0.47 -4.23 -7.21
N LEU A 44 0.73 -4.81 -7.02
CA LEU A 44 1.59 -4.50 -5.89
C LEU A 44 1.92 -3.00 -5.81
N PHE A 45 2.42 -2.42 -6.90
CA PHE A 45 2.75 -0.98 -6.92
C PHE A 45 1.51 -0.08 -6.83
N GLY A 46 0.39 -0.51 -7.41
CA GLY A 46 -0.90 0.17 -7.25
C GLY A 46 -1.34 0.23 -5.78
N HIS A 47 -1.14 -0.85 -5.03
CA HIS A 47 -1.41 -0.90 -3.60
C HIS A 47 -0.44 -0.03 -2.80
N ILE A 48 0.88 -0.10 -3.07
CA ILE A 48 1.88 0.76 -2.43
C ILE A 48 1.56 2.25 -2.64
N GLY A 49 1.20 2.64 -3.87
CA GLY A 49 0.77 4.00 -4.17
C GLY A 49 -0.48 4.42 -3.38
N ARG A 50 -1.43 3.50 -3.20
CA ARG A 50 -2.63 3.75 -2.38
C ARG A 50 -2.30 3.88 -0.90
N VAL A 51 -1.38 3.08 -0.35
CA VAL A 51 -0.88 3.24 1.03
C VAL A 51 -0.29 4.65 1.21
N ARG A 52 0.54 5.10 0.27
CA ARG A 52 1.11 6.45 0.28
C ARG A 52 0.03 7.53 0.23
N ASN A 53 -0.97 7.37 -0.64
CA ASN A 53 -2.09 8.33 -0.75
C ASN A 53 -2.93 8.36 0.53
N ASN A 54 -3.21 7.20 1.12
CA ASN A 54 -3.93 7.09 2.39
C ASN A 54 -3.17 7.77 3.53
N LEU A 55 -1.84 7.65 3.57
CA LEU A 55 -0.99 8.36 4.54
C LEU A 55 -1.03 9.88 4.32
N PHE A 56 -0.86 10.33 3.08
CA PHE A 56 -0.82 11.76 2.73
C PHE A 56 -2.16 12.47 3.00
N HIS A 57 -3.27 11.83 2.64
CA HIS A 57 -4.61 12.39 2.86
C HIS A 57 -5.17 12.09 4.26
N GLY A 58 -4.58 11.14 4.97
CA GLY A 58 -5.07 10.70 6.27
C GLY A 58 -4.96 11.74 7.39
N GLY A 59 -4.14 12.78 7.26
CA GLY A 59 -4.21 13.92 8.19
C GLY A 59 -5.57 14.65 8.19
N LYS A 60 -6.42 14.43 7.18
CA LYS A 60 -7.73 15.10 7.00
C LYS A 60 -8.92 14.28 7.52
N PHE A 61 -8.70 13.22 8.29
CA PHE A 61 -9.81 12.43 8.83
C PHE A 61 -10.61 13.27 9.82
N ASN A 62 -11.84 13.63 9.45
CA ASN A 62 -12.91 14.03 10.37
C ASN A 62 -13.30 12.82 11.26
N GLY A 63 -12.38 12.30 12.08
CA GLY A 63 -12.65 11.27 13.09
C GLY A 63 -12.81 9.82 12.60
N THR A 64 -12.61 9.52 11.32
CA THR A 64 -12.78 8.16 10.75
C THR A 64 -11.45 7.54 10.29
N TRP A 65 -10.42 7.58 11.14
CA TRP A 65 -9.17 6.85 10.86
C TRP A 65 -9.47 5.34 10.87
N PHE A 66 -9.49 4.74 9.69
CA PHE A 66 -9.71 3.32 9.53
C PHE A 66 -8.44 2.56 9.92
N ASP A 67 -8.53 1.79 11.01
CA ASP A 67 -7.57 0.77 11.45
C ASP A 67 -6.08 1.20 11.38
N PRO A 68 -5.60 1.92 12.42
CA PRO A 68 -4.21 2.35 12.51
C PRO A 68 -3.20 1.20 12.46
N ALA A 69 -3.54 0.04 13.03
CA ALA A 69 -2.64 -1.11 13.11
C ALA A 69 -2.41 -1.71 11.73
N ARG A 70 -3.47 -1.95 10.95
CA ARG A 70 -3.37 -2.42 9.57
C ARG A 70 -2.62 -1.42 8.69
N SER A 71 -2.89 -0.13 8.86
CA SER A 71 -2.23 0.93 8.09
C SER A 71 -0.72 0.95 8.34
N ALA A 72 -0.29 0.79 9.59
CA ALA A 72 1.11 0.70 9.95
C ALA A 72 1.81 -0.53 9.35
N LEU A 73 1.14 -1.69 9.36
CA LEU A 73 1.68 -2.91 8.74
C LEU A 73 1.84 -2.74 7.23
N LEU A 74 0.83 -2.19 6.55
CA LEU A 74 0.90 -1.94 5.10
C LEU A 74 2.01 -0.94 4.75
N LEU A 75 2.19 0.10 5.56
CA LEU A 75 3.29 1.06 5.37
C LEU A 75 4.65 0.38 5.54
N ARG A 76 4.83 -0.41 6.62
CA ARG A 76 6.07 -1.16 6.86
C ARG A 76 6.41 -2.08 5.70
N HIS A 77 5.47 -2.91 5.26
CA HIS A 77 5.71 -3.85 4.16
C HIS A 77 5.97 -3.11 2.83
N SER A 78 5.30 -1.97 2.60
CA SER A 78 5.54 -1.14 1.42
C SER A 78 6.97 -0.62 1.39
N LEU A 79 7.49 -0.13 2.52
CA LEU A 79 8.86 0.35 2.65
C LEU A 79 9.88 -0.78 2.41
N ILE A 80 9.68 -1.96 3.00
CA ILE A 80 10.57 -3.12 2.79
C ILE A 80 10.70 -3.47 1.30
N VAL A 81 9.57 -3.50 0.57
CA VAL A 81 9.59 -3.78 -0.87
C VAL A 81 10.35 -2.69 -1.64
N LEU A 82 10.06 -1.42 -1.37
CA LEU A 82 10.71 -0.30 -2.06
C LEU A 82 12.21 -0.22 -1.76
N GLU A 83 12.63 -0.44 -0.52
CA GLU A 83 14.03 -0.47 -0.11
C GLU A 83 14.77 -1.64 -0.75
N CYS A 84 14.19 -2.83 -0.75
CA CYS A 84 14.77 -4.01 -1.40
C CYS A 84 15.03 -3.75 -2.90
N LEU A 85 14.06 -3.16 -3.60
CA LEU A 85 14.18 -2.84 -5.02
C LEU A 85 15.19 -1.71 -5.28
N ARG A 86 15.24 -0.70 -4.40
CA ARG A 86 16.24 0.38 -4.45
C ARG A 86 17.65 -0.17 -4.27
N ASP A 87 17.86 -1.02 -3.28
CA ASP A 87 19.18 -1.57 -2.93
C ASP A 87 19.70 -2.51 -4.03
N LYS A 88 18.80 -3.12 -4.79
CA LYS A 88 19.11 -3.89 -6.01
C LYS A 88 19.30 -3.03 -7.26
N GLY A 89 19.15 -1.71 -7.16
CA GLY A 89 19.29 -0.78 -8.29
C GLY A 89 18.14 -0.84 -9.31
N LEU A 90 17.01 -1.46 -8.97
CA LEU A 90 15.86 -1.63 -9.87
C LEU A 90 14.94 -0.41 -9.89
N ILE A 91 14.94 0.38 -8.82
CA ILE A 91 14.21 1.64 -8.74
C ILE A 91 15.08 2.73 -8.12
N ARG A 92 14.70 3.99 -8.35
CA ARG A 92 15.26 5.15 -7.65
C ARG A 92 14.19 5.76 -6.77
N ILE A 93 14.56 6.11 -5.55
CA ILE A 93 13.71 6.87 -4.63
C ILE A 93 14.38 8.23 -4.48
N GLU A 94 13.80 9.23 -5.10
CA GLU A 94 14.27 10.62 -5.00
C GLU A 94 13.80 11.21 -3.67
N LYS A 95 14.61 12.09 -3.08
CA LYS A 95 14.28 12.84 -1.86
C LYS A 95 13.46 14.09 -2.18
#